data_AF-A0A5S3Y135-F1
#
_entry.id   AF-A0A5S3Y135-F1
#
_cell.length_a   1.000
_cell.length_b   1.000
_cell.length_c   1.000
_cell.angle_alpha   90.00
_cell.angle_beta   90.00
_cell.angle_gamma   90.00
#
_symmetry.space_group_name_H-M   'P 1'
#
loop_
_entity.id
_entity.type
_entity.pdbx_description
1 polymer ?
#
loop_
_entity_poly.entity_id
_entity_poly.type
_entity_poly.pdbx_seq_one_letter_code
_entity_poly.pdbx_strand_id
1 'polypeptide(L)'
;DDVYYRSDGAGYLNSGFYHLFKIDANGGNAQQLTTGDFDHRGEVSFDTEGKVLYFSANRHKNHALKPSNSEIYSLDMKNKSISAVTDREGPDWSPRVSPNGRMLA
;
A
#
# COMPACT_ATOMS: atom_id res chain seq x y z
N ASP A 1 -1.34 -22.07 -9.58
CA ASP A 1 0.06 -22.44 -9.26
C ASP A 1 0.76 -21.26 -8.63
N ASP A 2 0.77 -21.22 -7.30
CA ASP A 2 1.46 -20.20 -6.52
C ASP A 2 2.89 -20.65 -6.24
N VAL A 3 3.85 -19.87 -6.75
CA VAL A 3 5.27 -20.21 -6.67
C VAL A 3 5.83 -19.67 -5.36
N TYR A 4 5.67 -20.42 -4.27
CA TYR A 4 6.31 -20.11 -2.99
C TYR A 4 7.76 -20.63 -2.99
N TYR A 5 8.72 -19.72 -3.13
CA TYR A 5 10.14 -20.07 -3.01
C TYR A 5 10.45 -20.46 -1.56
N ARG A 6 11.04 -21.66 -1.41
CA ARG A 6 11.43 -22.28 -0.14
C ARG A 6 12.46 -21.42 0.58
N SER A 7 12.14 -20.96 1.80
CA SER A 7 13.15 -20.56 2.79
C SER A 7 13.46 -21.78 3.67
N ASP A 8 14.65 -22.35 3.45
CA ASP A 8 15.53 -23.01 4.43
C ASP A 8 15.01 -23.43 5.83
N GLY A 9 13.94 -24.22 5.89
CA GLY A 9 13.66 -25.08 7.04
C GLY A 9 12.86 -24.46 8.19
N ALA A 10 12.24 -23.29 8.00
CA ALA A 10 11.36 -22.67 9.00
C ALA A 10 9.89 -23.17 8.98
N GLY A 11 9.54 -24.09 8.07
CA GLY A 11 8.16 -24.51 7.86
C GLY A 11 7.34 -23.45 7.10
N TYR A 12 6.02 -23.69 6.97
CA TYR A 12 5.11 -22.77 6.28
C TYR A 12 4.98 -21.47 7.08
N LEU A 13 5.64 -20.40 6.64
CA LEU A 13 5.19 -19.06 7.00
C LEU A 13 3.77 -18.92 6.45
N ASN A 14 2.78 -18.80 7.32
CA ASN A 14 1.45 -18.37 6.89
C ASN A 14 1.64 -17.06 6.12
N SER A 15 1.29 -17.07 4.83
CA SER A 15 1.40 -15.90 3.96
C SER A 15 0.58 -14.77 4.56
N GLY A 16 1.27 -13.83 5.21
CA GLY A 16 0.68 -12.63 5.76
C GLY A 16 1.02 -11.45 4.87
N PHE A 17 0.04 -10.59 4.60
CA PHE A 17 0.24 -9.38 3.83
C PHE A 17 0.43 -8.19 4.78
N TYR A 18 1.32 -7.28 4.39
CA TYR A 18 1.49 -6.04 5.11
C TYR A 18 0.35 -5.09 4.79
N HIS A 19 -0.28 -4.55 5.83
CA HIS A 19 -1.41 -3.64 5.71
C HIS A 19 -1.17 -2.35 6.47
N LEU A 20 -1.82 -1.29 6.02
CA LEU A 20 -1.81 0.02 6.67
C LEU A 20 -2.93 0.10 7.70
N PHE A 21 -2.61 0.67 8.85
CA PHE A 21 -3.53 0.91 9.95
C PHE A 21 -3.39 2.36 10.41
N LYS A 22 -4.48 2.95 10.94
CA LYS A 22 -4.42 4.21 11.69
C LYS A 22 -4.76 3.97 13.15
N ILE A 23 -4.14 4.75 14.02
CA ILE A 23 -4.47 4.85 15.44
C ILE A 23 -4.57 6.33 15.79
N ASP A 24 -5.44 6.68 16.73
CA ASP A 24 -5.47 8.04 17.27
C ASP A 24 -4.16 8.34 18.01
N ALA A 25 -3.69 9.58 17.94
CA ALA A 25 -2.45 10.00 18.59
C ALA A 25 -2.50 9.86 20.12
N ASN A 26 -3.70 9.93 20.71
CA ASN A 26 -3.94 9.71 22.13
C ASN A 26 -4.12 8.22 22.49
N GLY A 27 -3.99 7.33 21.50
CA GLY A 27 -4.15 5.88 21.66
C GLY A 27 -5.57 5.39 21.36
N GLY A 28 -5.77 4.07 21.51
CA GLY A 28 -7.03 3.39 21.23
C GLY A 28 -6.86 2.22 20.27
N ASN A 29 -7.97 1.75 19.70
CA ASN A 29 -7.95 0.60 18.79
C ASN A 29 -7.46 1.01 17.40
N ALA A 30 -6.50 0.25 16.88
CA ALA A 30 -6.03 0.40 15.51
C ALA A 30 -7.16 0.10 14.51
N GLN A 31 -7.32 0.96 13.52
CA GLN A 31 -8.28 0.80 12.43
C GLN A 31 -7.55 0.41 11.16
N GLN A 32 -7.87 -0.76 10.61
CA GLN A 32 -7.32 -1.22 9.34
C GLN A 32 -7.81 -0.34 8.18
N LEU A 33 -6.86 0.10 7.34
CA LEU A 33 -7.10 0.92 6.16
C LEU A 33 -7.05 0.10 4.88
N THR A 34 -6.10 -0.82 4.74
CA THR A 34 -5.95 -1.63 3.53
C THR A 34 -6.23 -3.11 3.79
N THR A 35 -6.71 -3.81 2.76
CA THR A 35 -7.04 -5.23 2.78
C THR A 35 -6.64 -5.92 1.47
N GLY A 36 -6.76 -7.25 1.47
CA GLY A 36 -6.53 -8.12 0.31
C GLY A 36 -5.15 -8.75 0.31
N ASP A 37 -4.87 -9.50 -0.75
CA ASP A 37 -3.69 -10.36 -0.82
C ASP A 37 -2.47 -9.63 -1.40
N PHE A 38 -2.20 -8.43 -0.87
CA PHE A 38 -1.14 -7.54 -1.38
C PHE A 38 -0.37 -6.88 -0.24
N ASP A 39 0.93 -6.72 -0.43
CA ASP A 39 1.78 -5.96 0.48
C ASP A 39 1.61 -4.44 0.27
N HIS A 40 1.31 -3.76 1.36
CA HIS A 40 1.23 -2.30 1.47
C HIS A 40 2.35 -1.84 2.41
N ARG A 41 3.53 -1.58 1.86
CA ARG A 41 4.74 -1.21 2.62
C ARG A 41 5.28 0.12 2.13
N GLY A 42 6.22 0.66 2.91
CA GLY A 42 6.95 1.87 2.55
C GLY A 42 6.30 3.14 3.07
N GLU A 43 6.73 4.26 2.51
CA GLU A 43 6.27 5.57 2.93
C GLU A 43 4.84 5.84 2.47
N VAL A 44 4.12 6.61 3.29
CA VAL A 44 2.78 7.11 2.98
C VAL A 44 2.78 8.64 3.04
N SER A 45 1.88 9.26 2.30
CA SER A 45 1.68 10.72 2.33
C SER A 45 0.20 11.02 2.38
N PHE A 46 -0.21 11.90 3.28
CA PHE A 46 -1.57 12.44 3.28
C PHE A 46 -1.66 13.61 2.30
N ASP A 47 -2.86 13.85 1.78
CA ASP A 47 -3.21 15.16 1.22
C ASP A 47 -3.20 16.25 2.31
N THR A 48 -3.30 17.50 1.89
CA THR A 48 -3.22 18.65 2.81
C THR A 48 -4.39 18.72 3.80
N GLU A 49 -5.49 18.00 3.54
CA GLU A 49 -6.68 17.95 4.39
C GLU A 49 -6.78 16.65 5.22
N GLY A 50 -5.86 15.70 5.04
CA GLY A 50 -5.90 14.38 5.69
C GLY A 50 -7.05 13.47 5.25
N LYS A 51 -7.71 13.78 4.12
CA LYS A 51 -8.85 13.02 3.57
C LYS A 51 -8.40 11.90 2.64
N VAL A 52 -7.22 12.02 2.05
CA VAL A 52 -6.66 11.05 1.12
C VAL A 52 -5.28 10.61 1.60
N LEU A 53 -5.04 9.30 1.61
CA LEU A 53 -3.73 8.70 1.88
C LEU A 53 -3.16 8.13 0.59
N TYR A 54 -1.99 8.58 0.19
CA TYR A 54 -1.20 8.04 -0.91
C TYR A 54 -0.19 7.03 -0.39
N PHE A 55 -0.09 5.88 -1.05
CA PHE A 55 0.85 4.82 -0.71
C PHE A 55 1.25 4.04 -1.96
N SER A 56 2.36 3.30 -1.88
CA SER A 56 2.78 2.38 -2.93
C SER A 56 2.36 0.94 -2.60
N ALA A 57 1.90 0.21 -3.61
CA ALA A 57 1.64 -1.23 -3.51
C ALA A 57 1.71 -1.89 -4.88
N ASN A 58 1.85 -3.21 -4.92
CA ASN A 58 1.66 -4.00 -6.13
C ASN A 58 0.35 -4.77 -6.01
N ARG A 59 -0.74 -4.18 -6.53
CA ARG A 59 -2.10 -4.78 -6.47
C ARG A 59 -2.53 -5.39 -7.81
N HIS A 60 -1.59 -5.67 -8.71
CA HIS A 60 -1.90 -6.34 -9.97
C HIS A 60 -2.17 -7.83 -9.77
N LYS A 61 -3.01 -8.42 -10.64
CA LYS A 61 -3.33 -9.86 -10.58
C LYS A 61 -2.11 -10.78 -10.66
N ASN A 62 -1.05 -10.33 -11.32
CA ASN A 62 0.20 -11.05 -11.51
C ASN A 62 1.33 -10.52 -10.61
N HIS A 63 1.02 -9.90 -9.47
CA HIS A 63 2.01 -9.31 -8.55
C HIS A 63 3.12 -10.31 -8.16
N ALA A 64 2.78 -11.59 -7.97
CA ALA A 64 3.75 -12.66 -7.66
C ALA A 64 4.79 -12.89 -8.77
N LEU A 65 4.41 -12.65 -10.04
CA LEU A 65 5.30 -12.80 -11.19
C LEU A 65 6.06 -11.50 -11.52
N LYS A 66 5.57 -10.34 -11.06
CA LYS A 66 6.15 -9.02 -11.29
C LYS A 66 6.32 -8.24 -9.99
N PRO A 67 7.18 -8.68 -9.05
CA PRO A 67 7.25 -8.09 -7.71
C PRO A 67 7.62 -6.60 -7.69
N SER A 68 8.35 -6.12 -8.71
CA SER A 68 8.76 -4.71 -8.85
C SER A 68 7.71 -3.80 -9.52
N ASN A 69 6.58 -4.34 -9.99
CA ASN A 69 5.56 -3.56 -10.68
C ASN A 69 4.56 -2.93 -9.69
N SER A 70 5.03 -2.00 -8.87
CA SER A 70 4.18 -1.26 -7.94
C SER A 70 3.65 0.02 -8.57
N GLU A 71 2.48 0.44 -8.10
CA GLU A 71 1.82 1.69 -8.47
C GLU A 71 1.64 2.57 -7.22
N ILE A 72 1.40 3.86 -7.44
CA ILE A 72 0.85 4.73 -6.41
C ILE A 72 -0.67 4.57 -6.38
N TYR A 73 -1.20 4.36 -5.19
CA TYR A 73 -2.64 4.32 -4.93
C TYR A 73 -3.06 5.47 -4.03
N SER A 74 -4.28 5.96 -4.24
CA SER A 74 -4.99 6.84 -3.32
C SER A 74 -6.02 6.03 -2.53
N LEU A 75 -6.08 6.28 -1.22
CA LEU A 75 -7.09 5.74 -0.32
C LEU A 75 -7.91 6.88 0.28
N ASP A 76 -9.21 6.83 0.10
CA ASP A 76 -10.16 7.75 0.75
C ASP A 76 -10.33 7.36 2.22
N MET A 77 -10.04 8.30 3.13
CA MET A 77 -10.03 8.04 4.58
C MET A 77 -11.41 7.88 5.20
N LYS A 78 -12.48 8.24 4.48
CA LYS A 78 -13.87 8.15 4.94
C LYS A 78 -14.49 6.79 4.58
N ASN A 79 -14.35 6.37 3.32
CA ASN A 79 -15.00 5.15 2.81
C ASN A 79 -14.03 3.98 2.53
N LYS A 80 -12.71 4.21 2.66
CA LYS A 80 -11.63 3.23 2.41
C LYS A 80 -11.54 2.73 0.96
N SER A 81 -12.10 3.47 0.00
CA SER A 81 -11.97 3.14 -1.42
C SER A 81 -10.53 3.38 -1.87
N ILE A 82 -9.98 2.44 -2.65
CA ILE A 82 -8.62 2.49 -3.18
C ILE A 82 -8.69 2.61 -4.70
N SER A 83 -7.96 3.59 -5.25
CA SER A 83 -7.85 3.84 -6.70
C SER A 83 -6.39 3.98 -7.10
N ALA A 84 -6.02 3.45 -8.27
CA ALA A 84 -4.68 3.65 -8.83
C ALA A 84 -4.52 5.11 -9.32
N VAL A 85 -3.38 5.72 -9.01
CA VAL A 85 -2.99 7.07 -9.49
C VAL A 85 -2.04 6.95 -10.67
N THR A 86 -1.24 5.89 -10.71
CA THR A 86 -0.32 5.54 -11.79
C THR A 86 -0.75 4.22 -12.44
N ASP A 87 -0.37 4.02 -13.70
CA ASP A 87 -0.72 2.84 -14.52
C ASP A 87 0.42 2.39 -15.44
N ARG A 88 1.67 2.72 -15.08
CA ARG A 88 2.87 2.44 -15.88
C ARG A 88 3.59 1.20 -15.37
N GLU A 89 4.44 0.58 -16.20
CA GLU A 89 5.32 -0.46 -15.65
C GLU A 89 6.30 0.20 -14.65
N GLY A 90 6.13 -0.19 -13.38
CA GLY A 90 6.80 0.40 -12.23
C GLY A 90 8.31 0.11 -12.18
N PRO A 91 8.97 0.43 -11.06
CA PRO A 91 8.36 0.74 -9.77
C PRO A 91 7.96 2.20 -9.58
N ASP A 92 6.86 2.39 -8.85
CA ASP A 92 6.40 3.67 -8.34
C ASP A 92 6.37 3.59 -6.80
N TRP A 93 7.25 4.36 -6.14
CA TRP A 93 7.49 4.29 -4.69
C TRP A 93 7.51 5.67 -4.04
N SER A 94 7.31 5.69 -2.72
CA SER A 94 7.51 6.85 -1.84
C SER A 94 6.77 8.13 -2.27
N PRO A 95 5.43 8.09 -2.38
CA PRO A 95 4.66 9.25 -2.80
C PRO A 95 4.82 10.42 -1.83
N ARG A 96 4.99 11.64 -2.36
CA ARG A 96 5.06 12.89 -1.59
C ARG A 96 4.13 13.95 -2.16
N VAL A 97 3.10 14.31 -1.40
CA VAL A 97 2.22 15.43 -1.77
C VAL A 97 2.96 16.75 -1.56
N SER A 98 2.86 17.67 -2.54
CA SER A 98 3.45 18.99 -2.42
C SER A 98 2.77 19.81 -1.31
N PRO A 99 3.46 20.78 -0.68
CA PRO A 99 2.87 21.59 0.39
C PRO A 99 1.58 22.33 0.00
N ASN A 100 1.40 22.63 -1.30
CA ASN A 100 0.20 23.27 -1.83
C ASN A 100 -0.88 22.28 -2.32
N GLY A 101 -0.66 20.97 -2.18
CA GLY A 101 -1.58 19.91 -2.57
C GLY A 101 -1.77 19.71 -4.08
N ARG A 102 -1.06 20.46 -4.92
CA ARG A 102 -1.27 20.45 -6.38
C ARG A 102 -0.48 19.38 -7.13
N MET A 103 0.55 18.82 -6.49
CA MET A 103 1.45 17.86 -7.13
C MET A 103 1.68 16.67 -6.21
N LEU A 104 1.93 15.53 -6.83
CA LEU A 104 2.39 14.31 -6.19
C LEU A 104 3.72 13.95 -6.86
N ALA A 105 4.78 13.84 -6.07
CA ALA A 105 6.12 13.47 -6.52
C ALA A 105 6.49 12.06 -6.08
#